data_AF-A0A8X7CF28-F1
#
_entry.id   AF-A0A8X7CF28-F1
#
_cell.length_a   1.000
_cell.length_b   1.000
_cell.length_c   1.000
_cell.angle_alpha   90.00
_cell.angle_beta   90.00
_cell.angle_gamma   90.00
#
_symmetry.space_group_name_H-M   'P 1'
#
loop_
_entity.id
_entity.type
_entity.pdbx_description
1 polymer ?
#
loop_
_entity_poly.entity_id
_entity_poly.type
_entity_poly.pdbx_seq_one_letter_code
_entity_poly.pdbx_strand_id
1 'polypeptide(L)'
;MPHVRVPTADFFTDVKATVYTEQLTLLDAAAFGCSDISELGLSLPGAEQSPDSVTFKHLSEWTVRTILAQSCPKRRVRIVSHFIDIAAILHQKRNVHLKVAILSALSRAPIERLQRT
;
A
#
# COMPACT_ATOMS: atom_id res chain seq x y z
N MET A 1 3.69 -15.77 17.72
CA MET A 1 3.17 -15.10 16.50
C MET A 1 3.63 -15.91 15.30
N PRO A 2 2.74 -16.53 14.51
CA PRO A 2 3.16 -17.29 13.34
C PRO A 2 3.78 -16.31 12.34
N HIS A 3 5.04 -16.53 11.99
CA HIS A 3 5.69 -15.84 10.88
C HIS A 3 4.95 -16.22 9.59
N VAL A 4 3.97 -15.40 9.19
CA VAL A 4 3.45 -15.43 7.83
C VAL A 4 4.64 -15.11 6.94
N ARG A 5 5.19 -16.13 6.28
CA ARG A 5 6.18 -15.93 5.23
C ARG A 5 5.47 -15.19 4.12
N VAL A 6 5.68 -13.87 4.05
CA VAL A 6 5.21 -13.05 2.93
C VAL A 6 5.80 -13.69 1.67
N PRO A 7 4.97 -14.16 0.73
CA PRO A 7 5.46 -14.78 -0.48
C PRO A 7 6.42 -13.84 -1.19
N THR A 8 7.54 -14.41 -1.62
CA THR A 8 8.57 -13.79 -2.45
C THR A 8 7.93 -12.89 -3.51
N ALA A 9 8.57 -11.77 -3.85
CA ALA A 9 8.06 -10.76 -4.79
C ALA A 9 7.53 -11.28 -6.15
N ASP A 10 7.80 -12.55 -6.50
CA ASP A 10 7.17 -13.26 -7.63
C ASP A 10 5.66 -13.44 -7.46
N PHE A 11 5.21 -13.91 -6.28
CA PHE A 11 3.78 -14.14 -6.03
C PHE A 11 2.96 -12.86 -6.15
N PHE A 12 3.54 -11.72 -5.78
CA PHE A 12 2.88 -10.42 -5.89
C PHE A 12 2.48 -10.10 -7.33
N THR A 13 3.31 -10.47 -8.31
CA THR A 13 3.02 -10.24 -9.73
C THR A 13 2.15 -11.34 -10.36
N ASP A 14 2.03 -12.51 -9.72
CA ASP A 14 1.22 -13.63 -10.22
C ASP A 14 -0.27 -13.43 -9.95
N VAL A 15 -0.61 -12.69 -8.90
CA VAL A 15 -1.99 -12.34 -8.55
C VAL A 15 -2.45 -11.14 -9.37
N LYS A 16 -3.69 -11.18 -9.87
CA LYS A 16 -4.24 -10.06 -10.65
C LYS A 16 -4.46 -8.83 -9.76
N ALA A 17 -4.20 -7.64 -10.31
CA ALA A 17 -4.40 -6.37 -9.62
C ALA A 17 -5.85 -6.19 -9.11
N THR A 18 -6.83 -6.72 -9.85
CA THR A 18 -8.25 -6.70 -9.44
C THR A 18 -8.49 -7.37 -8.09
N VAL A 19 -7.87 -8.52 -7.85
CA VAL A 19 -7.99 -9.27 -6.59
C VAL A 19 -7.44 -8.43 -5.45
N TYR A 20 -6.26 -7.82 -5.62
CA TYR A 20 -5.70 -6.90 -4.63
C TYR A 20 -6.66 -5.75 -4.34
N THR A 21 -7.20 -5.11 -5.38
CA THR A 21 -8.09 -3.94 -5.19
C THR A 21 -9.36 -4.30 -4.42
N GLU A 22 -9.94 -5.48 -4.67
CA GLU A 22 -11.13 -5.95 -3.98
C GLU A 22 -10.85 -6.17 -2.50
N GLN A 23 -9.78 -6.92 -2.18
CA GLN A 23 -9.43 -7.23 -0.79
C GLN A 23 -8.99 -5.96 -0.03
N LEU A 24 -8.16 -5.12 -0.65
CA LEU A 24 -7.72 -3.86 -0.06
C LEU A 24 -8.89 -2.91 0.21
N THR A 25 -9.85 -2.82 -0.72
CA THR A 25 -11.04 -1.96 -0.53
C THR A 25 -11.91 -2.43 0.63
N LEU A 26 -12.07 -3.75 0.81
CA LEU A 26 -12.83 -4.29 1.95
C LEU A 26 -12.14 -3.98 3.28
N LEU A 27 -10.81 -4.12 3.34
CA LEU A 27 -10.04 -3.81 4.54
C LEU A 27 -10.10 -2.32 4.90
N ASP A 28 -9.98 -1.45 3.90
CA ASP A 28 -10.03 0.00 4.08
C ASP A 28 -11.42 0.48 4.49
N ALA A 29 -12.49 -0.08 3.92
CA ALA A 29 -13.85 0.23 4.35
C ALA A 29 -14.12 -0.19 5.81
N ALA A 30 -13.56 -1.34 6.23
CA ALA A 30 -13.66 -1.80 7.61
C ALA A 30 -12.87 -0.92 8.59
N ALA A 31 -11.67 -0.48 8.21
CA ALA A 31 -10.89 0.47 8.99
C ALA A 31 -11.64 1.81 9.12
N PHE A 32 -12.21 2.31 8.01
CA PHE A 32 -12.90 3.60 7.98
C PHE A 32 -14.17 3.60 8.82
N GLY A 33 -14.92 2.50 8.79
CA GLY A 33 -16.10 2.34 9.64
C GLY A 33 -15.78 2.18 11.14
N CYS A 34 -14.54 1.85 11.48
CA CYS A 34 -14.09 1.73 12.87
C CYS A 34 -13.51 3.04 13.42
N SER A 35 -13.03 3.94 12.56
CA SER A 35 -12.50 5.23 12.96
C SER A 35 -13.61 6.16 13.46
N ASP A 36 -13.42 6.75 14.64
CA ASP A 36 -14.34 7.75 15.17
C ASP A 36 -13.99 9.16 14.66
N ILE A 37 -14.99 10.04 14.54
CA ILE A 37 -14.80 11.44 14.14
C ILE A 37 -13.89 12.19 15.13
N SER A 38 -13.89 11.81 16.40
CA SER A 38 -13.02 12.39 17.43
C SER A 38 -11.53 12.13 17.16
N GLU A 39 -11.20 11.05 16.46
CA GLU A 39 -9.82 10.69 16.09
C GLU A 39 -9.32 11.45 14.86
N LEU A 40 -10.21 12.00 14.03
CA LEU A 40 -9.89 12.75 12.81
C LEU A 40 -9.34 14.16 13.11
N GLY A 41 -9.59 14.72 14.29
CA GLY A 41 -9.33 16.14 14.60
C GLY A 41 -8.13 16.43 15.51
N LEU A 42 -7.55 15.41 16.16
CA LEU A 42 -6.57 15.62 17.23
C LEU A 42 -5.33 14.74 17.02
N SER A 43 -4.38 15.22 16.20
CA SER A 43 -2.99 14.77 16.29
C SER A 43 -2.34 15.37 17.54
N LEU A 44 -2.82 14.96 18.71
CA LEU A 44 -2.14 15.24 19.98
C LEU A 44 -0.92 14.31 20.08
N PRO A 45 0.23 14.81 20.55
CA PRO A 45 1.39 13.95 20.80
C PRO A 45 1.02 12.89 21.84
N GLY A 46 0.99 11.62 21.40
CA GLY A 46 0.59 10.47 22.22
C GLY A 46 -0.84 9.96 21.99
N ALA A 47 -1.62 10.55 21.07
CA ALA A 47 -2.89 9.98 20.65
C ALA A 47 -2.66 8.69 19.83
N GLU A 48 -3.48 7.68 20.09
CA GLU A 48 -3.52 6.44 19.30
C GLU A 48 -3.84 6.78 17.84
N GLN A 49 -3.15 6.13 16.90
CA GLN A 49 -3.40 6.35 15.48
C GLN A 49 -4.73 5.71 15.09
N SER A 50 -5.57 6.45 14.38
CA SER A 50 -6.82 5.89 13.86
C SER A 50 -6.55 4.68 12.95
N PRO A 51 -7.47 3.69 12.91
CA PRO A 51 -7.34 2.51 12.06
C PRO A 51 -7.03 2.84 10.58
N ASP A 52 -7.59 3.94 10.07
CA ASP A 52 -7.34 4.41 8.70
C ASP A 52 -5.90 4.89 8.49
N SER A 53 -5.40 5.68 9.43
CA SER A 53 -4.02 6.17 9.40
C SER A 53 -3.02 5.02 9.44
N VAL A 54 -3.32 4.00 10.25
CA VAL A 54 -2.53 2.76 10.33
C VAL A 54 -2.58 1.99 9.00
N THR A 55 -3.76 1.86 8.38
CA THR A 55 -3.94 1.18 7.09
C THR A 55 -3.17 1.88 5.98
N PHE A 56 -3.25 3.21 5.90
CA PHE A 56 -2.50 4.03 4.97
C PHE A 56 -0.98 3.81 5.12
N LYS A 57 -0.48 3.88 6.37
CA LYS A 57 0.93 3.70 6.67
C LYS A 57 1.43 2.31 6.29
N HIS A 58 0.68 1.27 6.65
CA HIS A 58 1.03 -0.11 6.34
C HIS A 58 1.04 -0.38 4.84
N LEU A 59 0.04 0.09 4.08
CA LEU A 59 0.03 -0.06 2.62
C LEU A 59 1.21 0.68 1.98
N SER A 60 1.48 1.90 2.43
CA SER A 60 2.61 2.70 1.93
C SER A 60 3.96 2.04 2.22
N GLU A 61 4.11 1.49 3.42
CA GLU A 61 5.33 0.79 3.82
C GLU A 61 5.48 -0.57 3.12
N TRP A 62 4.40 -1.33 2.98
CA TRP A 62 4.39 -2.59 2.24
C TRP A 62 4.80 -2.38 0.78
N THR A 63 4.31 -1.31 0.15
CA THR A 63 4.70 -0.94 -1.23
C THR A 63 6.21 -0.72 -1.33
N VAL A 64 6.78 0.12 -0.46
CA VAL A 64 8.24 0.38 -0.46
C VAL A 64 9.03 -0.89 -0.19
N ARG A 65 8.67 -1.65 0.86
CA ARG A 65 9.38 -2.88 1.24
C ARG A 65 9.34 -3.93 0.14
N THR A 66 8.21 -4.08 -0.54
CA THR A 66 8.04 -5.06 -1.64
C THR A 66 8.95 -4.73 -2.81
N ILE A 67 9.07 -3.44 -3.18
CA ILE A 67 9.97 -3.00 -4.25
C ILE A 67 11.43 -3.18 -3.84
N LEU A 68 11.81 -2.75 -2.62
CA LEU A 68 13.19 -2.81 -2.15
C LEU A 68 13.69 -4.24 -1.86
N ALA A 69 12.78 -5.16 -1.50
CA ALA A 69 13.12 -6.57 -1.28
C ALA A 69 13.54 -7.27 -2.59
N GLN A 70 13.22 -6.70 -3.76
CA GLN A 70 13.59 -7.27 -5.04
C GLN A 70 14.95 -6.74 -5.54
N SER A 71 15.94 -7.63 -5.57
CA SER A 71 17.31 -7.29 -6.01
C SER A 71 17.42 -7.04 -7.51
N CYS A 72 16.65 -7.75 -8.35
CA CYS A 72 16.71 -7.63 -9.81
C CYS A 72 15.95 -6.39 -10.31
N PRO A 73 16.60 -5.44 -11.01
CA PRO A 73 15.94 -4.24 -11.52
C PRO A 73 14.75 -4.53 -12.44
N LYS A 74 14.90 -5.47 -13.38
CA LYS A 74 13.80 -5.85 -14.30
C LYS A 74 12.56 -6.36 -13.56
N ARG A 75 12.75 -7.08 -12.45
CA ARG A 75 11.65 -7.56 -11.61
C ARG A 75 11.04 -6.43 -10.78
N ARG A 76 11.86 -5.48 -10.29
CA ARG A 76 11.34 -4.27 -9.64
C ARG A 76 10.42 -3.47 -10.55
N VAL A 77 10.79 -3.29 -11.82
CA VAL A 77 9.92 -2.59 -12.79
C VAL A 77 8.54 -3.25 -12.85
N ARG A 78 8.49 -4.58 -12.94
CA ARG A 78 7.22 -5.33 -12.95
C ARG A 78 6.39 -5.11 -11.69
N ILE A 79 7.03 -5.10 -10.51
CA ILE A 79 6.37 -4.82 -9.23
C ILE A 79 5.81 -3.39 -9.21
N VAL A 80 6.59 -2.40 -9.66
CA VAL A 80 6.14 -1.00 -9.74
C VAL A 80 4.96 -0.86 -10.69
N SER A 81 5.05 -1.43 -11.90
CA SER A 81 3.95 -1.46 -12.86
C SER A 81 2.70 -2.09 -12.26
N HIS A 82 2.84 -3.20 -11.53
CA HIS A 82 1.70 -3.86 -10.89
C HIS A 82 1.05 -2.99 -9.80
N PHE A 83 1.83 -2.26 -9.00
CA PHE A 83 1.28 -1.27 -8.05
C PHE A 83 0.58 -0.11 -8.77
N ILE A 84 1.08 0.35 -9.92
CA ILE A 84 0.42 1.37 -10.74
C ILE A 84 -0.92 0.86 -11.27
N ASP A 85 -0.99 -0.40 -11.72
CA ASP A 85 -2.24 -1.02 -12.18
C ASP A 85 -3.27 -1.12 -11.03
N ILE A 86 -2.82 -1.52 -9.83
CA ILE A 86 -3.66 -1.53 -8.62
C ILE A 86 -4.19 -0.11 -8.34
N ALA A 87 -3.32 0.91 -8.37
CA ALA A 87 -3.72 2.31 -8.14
C ALA A 87 -4.72 2.81 -9.19
N ALA A 88 -4.57 2.41 -10.46
CA ALA A 88 -5.50 2.75 -11.53
C ALA A 88 -6.89 2.12 -11.31
N ILE A 89 -6.95 0.85 -10.88
CA ILE A 89 -8.22 0.18 -10.58
C ILE A 89 -8.87 0.78 -9.31
N LEU A 90 -8.08 1.10 -8.27
CA LEU A 90 -8.57 1.79 -7.08
C LEU A 90 -9.17 3.15 -7.42
N HIS A 91 -8.58 3.87 -8.40
CA HIS A 91 -9.16 5.11 -8.91
C HIS A 91 -10.54 4.91 -9.53
N GLN A 92 -10.71 3.86 -10.35
CA GLN A 92 -12.00 3.51 -10.95
C GLN A 92 -13.05 3.12 -9.90
N LYS A 93 -12.63 2.43 -8.83
CA LYS A 93 -13.48 2.07 -7.67
C LYS A 93 -13.73 3.22 -6.69
N ARG A 94 -13.23 4.43 -6.96
CA ARG A 94 -13.30 5.61 -6.08
C ARG A 94 -12.64 5.43 -4.70
N ASN A 95 -11.83 4.40 -4.50
CA ASN A 95 -11.00 4.29 -3.31
C ASN A 95 -9.74 5.17 -3.49
N VAL A 96 -9.92 6.47 -3.22
CA VAL A 96 -8.83 7.46 -3.36
C VAL A 96 -7.83 7.39 -2.21
N HIS A 97 -8.25 6.91 -1.03
CA HIS A 97 -7.41 6.81 0.16
C HIS A 97 -6.21 5.86 -0.10
N LEU A 98 -6.50 4.62 -0.48
CA LEU A 98 -5.46 3.63 -0.77
C LEU A 98 -4.68 3.95 -2.04
N LYS A 99 -5.33 4.56 -3.05
CA LYS A 99 -4.63 5.04 -4.25
C LYS A 99 -3.51 6.01 -3.87
N VAL A 100 -3.83 7.00 -3.04
CA VAL A 100 -2.84 7.99 -2.57
C VAL A 100 -1.78 7.34 -1.71
N ALA A 101 -2.11 6.32 -0.89
CA ALA A 101 -1.11 5.56 -0.14
C ALA A 101 -0.05 4.95 -1.06
N ILE A 102 -0.46 4.25 -2.12
CA ILE A 102 0.47 3.65 -3.10
C ILE A 102 1.30 4.72 -3.81
N LEU A 103 0.66 5.78 -4.33
CA LEU A 103 1.40 6.84 -5.04
C LEU A 103 2.38 7.57 -4.11
N SER A 104 1.98 7.84 -2.87
CA SER A 104 2.86 8.46 -1.88
C SER A 104 4.07 7.59 -1.60
N ALA A 105 3.91 6.27 -1.56
CA ALA A 105 4.99 5.32 -1.38
C ALA A 105 5.98 5.30 -2.55
N LEU A 106 5.47 5.39 -3.79
CA LEU A 106 6.30 5.44 -5.00
C LEU A 106 7.13 6.73 -5.08
N SER A 107 6.62 7.85 -4.54
CA SER A 107 7.34 9.12 -4.42
C SER A 107 8.29 9.20 -3.22
N ARG A 108 8.46 8.13 -2.43
CA ARG A 108 9.40 8.16 -1.30
C ARG A 108 10.83 8.10 -1.81
N ALA A 109 11.72 8.90 -1.21
CA ALA A 109 13.16 8.95 -1.50
C ALA A 109 13.86 7.58 -1.73
N PRO A 110 13.63 6.51 -0.94
CA PRO A 110 14.24 5.20 -1.23
C PRO A 110 13.83 4.59 -2.57
N ILE A 111 12.63 4.89 -3.08
CA ILE A 111 12.14 4.43 -4.38
C ILE A 111 12.66 5.35 -5.49
N GLU A 112 12.57 6.68 -5.32
CA GLU A 112 13.05 7.64 -6.33
C GLU A 112 14.56 7.54 -6.63
N ARG A 113 15.35 7.08 -5.65
CA ARG A 113 16.80 6.85 -5.83
C ARG A 113 17.11 5.63 -6.71
N LEU A 114 16.13 4.79 -7.06
CA LEU A 114 16.32 3.60 -7.90
C LEU A 114 16.40 3.94 -9.39
N GLN A 115 17.39 4.73 -9.80
CA GLN A 115 17.60 5.27 -11.17
C GLN A 115 17.61 4.22 -12.32
N ARG A 116 17.73 2.93 -12.01
CA ARG A 116 17.78 1.80 -12.98
C ARG A 116 16.50 0.96 -13.01
N THR A 117 15.44 1.46 -12.38
CA THR A 117 14.09 0.87 -12.30
C THR A 117 13.14 1.86 -12.91
#